data_AF-A0A250FRP2-F1
#
_entry.id   AF-A0A250FRP2-F1
#
_cell.length_a   1.000
_cell.length_b   1.000
_cell.length_c   1.000
_cell.angle_alpha   90.00
_cell.angle_beta   90.00
_cell.angle_gamma   90.00
#
_symmetry.space_group_name_H-M   'P 1'
#
loop_
_entity.id
_entity.type
_entity.pdbx_description
1 polymer ?
#
loop_
_entity_poly.entity_id
_entity_poly.type
_entity_poly.pdbx_seq_one_letter_code
_entity_poly.pdbx_strand_id
1 'polypeptide(L)'
;MKGNTLPRPLNEVLGRKLAYWIAEIDGRLDHEDDFQEKLLQFPKLLEDSTFFDKEEEAFIKDMFLHMLSLTFIVQRHKEEIELFCEEYNNLGC
;
A
#
# COMPACT_ATOMS: atom_id res chain seq x y z
N MET A 1 25.99 -15.10 18.12
CA MET A 1 25.06 -14.93 16.99
C MET A 1 24.25 -13.67 17.27
N LYS A 2 24.41 -12.61 16.46
CA LYS A 2 23.58 -11.41 16.58
C LYS A 2 22.17 -11.83 16.15
N GLY A 3 21.26 -11.98 17.12
CA GLY A 3 19.86 -12.27 16.82
C GLY A 3 19.34 -11.15 15.94
N ASN A 4 18.86 -11.51 14.74
CA ASN A 4 18.03 -10.63 13.93
C ASN A 4 16.84 -10.23 14.80
N THR A 5 16.94 -9.10 15.48
CA THR A 5 15.77 -8.42 16.02
C THR A 5 14.98 -8.01 14.81
N LEU A 6 14.00 -8.84 14.43
CA LEU A 6 12.88 -8.44 13.59
C LEU A 6 12.48 -7.03 14.02
N PRO A 7 12.20 -6.12 13.07
CA PRO A 7 11.81 -4.75 13.41
C PRO A 7 10.71 -4.82 14.49
N ARG A 8 10.86 -4.00 15.54
CA ARG A 8 9.93 -3.99 16.69
C ARG A 8 8.50 -4.15 16.17
N PRO A 9 7.70 -5.07 16.73
CA PRO A 9 6.36 -5.28 16.24
C PRO A 9 5.68 -3.92 16.18
N LEU A 10 5.17 -3.56 14.99
CA LEU A 10 4.22 -2.47 14.86
C LEU A 10 3.21 -2.65 16.00
N ASN A 11 2.80 -1.55 16.67
CA ASN A 11 1.70 -1.60 17.62
C ASN A 11 0.65 -2.56 17.06
N GLU A 12 0.24 -3.58 17.81
CA GLU A 12 -0.53 -4.71 17.28
C GLU A 12 -1.77 -4.26 16.49
N VAL A 13 -2.37 -3.13 16.89
CA VAL A 13 -3.47 -2.46 16.18
C VAL A 13 -3.02 -1.87 14.84
N LEU A 14 -1.86 -1.20 14.82
CA LEU A 14 -1.26 -0.64 13.61
C LEU A 14 -0.80 -1.74 12.64
N GLY A 15 -0.20 -2.82 13.14
CA GLY A 15 0.20 -3.98 12.33
C GLY A 15 -0.99 -4.61 11.62
N ARG A 16 -2.09 -4.87 12.35
CA ARG A 16 -3.34 -5.38 11.77
C ARG A 16 -3.95 -4.44 10.73
N LYS A 17 -3.98 -3.13 11.00
CA LYS A 17 -4.49 -2.14 10.05
C LYS A 17 -3.68 -2.10 8.76
N LEU A 18 -2.35 -2.16 8.88
CA LEU A 18 -1.45 -2.17 7.74
C LEU A 18 -1.62 -3.43 6.90
N ALA A 19 -1.68 -4.61 7.54
CA ALA A 19 -1.89 -5.88 6.86
C ALA A 19 -3.25 -5.91 6.11
N TYR A 20 -4.32 -5.44 6.75
CA TYR A 20 -5.64 -5.35 6.12
C TYR A 20 -5.62 -4.41 4.90
N TRP A 21 -4.98 -3.24 5.04
CA TRP A 21 -4.88 -2.27 3.96
C TRP A 21 -4.08 -2.81 2.77
N ILE A 22 -2.97 -3.52 3.03
CA ILE A 22 -2.17 -4.16 1.98
C ILE A 22 -2.99 -5.25 1.27
N ALA A 23 -3.70 -6.10 2.02
CA ALA A 23 -4.56 -7.13 1.44
C ALA A 23 -5.72 -6.54 0.61
N GLU A 24 -6.30 -5.41 1.04
CA GLU A 24 -7.33 -4.72 0.26
C GLU A 24 -6.77 -4.16 -1.06
N ILE A 25 -5.55 -3.60 -1.02
CA ILE A 25 -4.87 -3.12 -2.23
C ILE A 25 -4.55 -4.27 -3.17
N ASP A 26 -4.01 -5.39 -2.67
CA ASP A 26 -3.69 -6.57 -3.48
C ASP A 26 -4.97 -7.16 -4.11
N GLY A 27 -6.04 -7.29 -3.33
CA GLY A 27 -7.34 -7.73 -3.84
C GLY A 27 -7.91 -6.82 -4.93
N ARG A 28 -7.74 -5.49 -4.81
CA ARG A 28 -8.15 -4.53 -5.84
C ARG A 28 -7.30 -4.63 -7.11
N LEU A 29 -5.99 -4.84 -6.96
CA LEU A 29 -5.08 -5.07 -8.09
C LEU A 29 -5.44 -6.33 -8.88
N ASP A 30 -5.88 -7.39 -8.20
CA ASP A 30 -6.26 -8.66 -8.83
C ASP A 30 -7.67 -8.62 -9.49
N HIS A 31 -8.56 -7.71 -9.07
CA HIS A 31 -9.96 -7.64 -9.57
C HIS A 31 -10.22 -6.53 -10.59
N GLU A 32 -9.42 -5.46 -10.60
CA GLU A 32 -9.54 -4.38 -11.58
C GLU A 32 -8.34 -4.43 -12.53
N ASP A 33 -8.54 -5.03 -13.71
CA ASP A 33 -7.53 -5.19 -14.77
C ASP A 33 -6.85 -3.85 -15.17
N ASP A 34 -7.54 -2.73 -14.98
CA ASP A 34 -7.09 -1.38 -15.31
C ASP A 34 -6.72 -0.53 -14.08
N PHE A 35 -6.64 -1.11 -12.87
CA PHE A 35 -6.38 -0.36 -11.64
C PHE A 35 -5.06 0.40 -11.67
N GLN A 36 -3.99 -0.23 -12.16
CA GLN A 36 -2.70 0.42 -12.34
C GLN A 36 -2.78 1.56 -13.37
N GLU A 37 -3.52 1.37 -14.45
CA GLU A 37 -3.68 2.38 -15.49
C GLU A 37 -4.47 3.59 -14.98
N LYS A 38 -5.57 3.35 -14.24
CA LYS A 38 -6.34 4.39 -13.55
C LYS A 38 -5.49 5.16 -12.54
N LEU A 39 -4.67 4.46 -11.74
CA LEU A 39 -3.74 5.08 -10.80
C LEU A 39 -2.72 5.98 -11.49
N LEU A 40 -2.20 5.56 -12.65
CA LEU A 40 -1.27 6.36 -13.45
C LEU A 40 -1.92 7.58 -14.09
N GLN A 41 -3.22 7.54 -14.38
CA GLN A 41 -3.99 8.66 -14.91
C GLN A 41 -4.36 9.70 -13.84
N PHE A 42 -4.39 9.31 -12.56
CA PHE A 42 -4.85 10.15 -11.46
C PHE A 42 -4.13 11.51 -11.35
N PRO A 43 -2.80 11.62 -11.45
CA PRO A 43 -2.12 12.92 -11.37
C PRO A 43 -2.60 13.92 -12.42
N LYS A 44 -2.94 13.43 -13.63
CA LYS A 44 -3.44 14.26 -14.72
C LYS A 44 -4.88 14.71 -14.47
N LEU A 45 -5.73 13.82 -13.95
CA LEU A 45 -7.10 14.16 -13.55
C LEU A 45 -7.13 15.17 -12.39
N LEU A 46 -6.14 15.11 -11.50
CA LEU A 46 -5.99 16.05 -10.40
C LEU A 46 -5.55 17.44 -10.89
N GLU A 47 -4.61 17.51 -11.84
CA GLU A 47 -4.18 18.77 -12.47
C GLU A 47 -5.33 19.47 -13.24
N ASP A 48 -6.26 18.70 -13.79
CA ASP A 48 -7.46 19.22 -14.49
C ASP A 48 -8.60 19.62 -13.52
N SER A 49 -8.47 19.32 -12.23
CA SER A 49 -9.51 19.59 -11.24
C SER A 49 -9.49 21.04 -10.76
N THR A 50 -10.65 21.69 -10.74
CA THR A 50 -10.83 23.01 -10.13
C THR A 50 -11.30 22.94 -8.67
N PHE A 51 -11.39 21.74 -8.10
CA PHE A 51 -11.95 21.50 -6.76
C PHE A 51 -10.97 21.77 -5.62
N PHE A 52 -9.68 21.60 -5.87
CA PHE A 52 -8.62 21.75 -4.89
C PHE A 52 -7.85 23.05 -5.14
N ASP A 53 -7.37 23.66 -4.07
CA ASP A 53 -6.32 24.67 -4.22
C ASP A 53 -4.95 24.01 -4.51
N LYS A 54 -3.94 24.83 -4.80
CA LYS A 54 -2.61 24.34 -5.18
C LYS A 54 -1.89 23.59 -4.07
N GLU A 55 -2.17 23.91 -2.81
CA GLU A 55 -1.54 23.24 -1.66
C GLU A 55 -2.18 21.87 -1.45
N GLU A 56 -3.51 21.80 -1.50
CA GLU A 56 -4.27 20.56 -1.47
C GLU A 56 -3.90 19.64 -2.65
N GLU A 57 -3.78 20.19 -3.86
CA GLU A 57 -3.35 19.46 -5.06
C GLU A 57 -1.96 18.85 -4.87
N ALA A 58 -1.00 19.63 -4.37
CA ALA A 58 0.36 19.15 -4.12
C ALA A 58 0.38 18.04 -3.07
N PHE A 59 -0.38 18.19 -1.98
CA PHE A 59 -0.47 17.18 -0.93
C PHE A 59 -1.11 15.88 -1.42
N ILE A 60 -2.22 15.97 -2.16
CA ILE A 60 -2.90 14.79 -2.72
C ILE A 60 -1.97 14.09 -3.72
N LYS A 61 -1.29 14.84 -4.58
CA LYS A 61 -0.33 14.28 -5.55
C LYS A 61 0.81 13.52 -4.86
N ASP A 62 1.37 14.07 -3.79
CA ASP A 62 2.42 13.43 -2.98
C ASP A 62 1.91 12.12 -2.34
N MET A 63 0.73 12.15 -1.74
CA MET A 63 0.08 10.95 -1.19
C MET A 63 -0.16 9.87 -2.25
N PHE A 64 -0.57 10.25 -3.46
CA PHE A 64 -0.77 9.31 -4.56
C PHE A 64 0.53 8.67 -5.04
N LEU A 65 1.62 9.43 -5.15
CA LEU A 65 2.93 8.89 -5.51
C LEU A 65 3.44 7.89 -4.46
N HIS A 66 3.16 8.14 -3.18
CA HIS A 66 3.44 7.18 -2.11
C HIS A 66 2.61 5.89 -2.24
N MET A 67 1.31 5.99 -2.53
CA MET A 67 0.46 4.82 -2.80
C MET A 67 0.90 4.03 -4.05
N LEU A 68 1.33 4.73 -5.10
CA LEU A 68 1.87 4.10 -6.32
C LEU A 68 3.17 3.34 -6.01
N SER A 69 4.07 3.95 -5.25
CA SER A 69 5.31 3.30 -4.82
C SER A 69 5.03 2.05 -3.97
N LEU A 70 4.04 2.14 -3.07
CA LEU A 70 3.62 1.02 -2.22
C LEU A 70 3.00 -0.12 -3.03
N THR A 71 2.16 0.17 -4.02
CA THR A 71 1.61 -0.87 -4.91
C THR A 71 2.70 -1.63 -5.66
N PHE A 72 3.73 -0.95 -6.18
CA PHE A 72 4.88 -1.63 -6.79
C PHE A 72 5.68 -2.49 -5.81
N ILE A 73 5.89 -2.00 -4.57
CA ILE A 73 6.59 -2.77 -3.53
C ILE A 73 5.75 -4.01 -3.17
N VAL A 74 4.45 -3.86 -2.95
CA VAL A 74 3.54 -4.96 -2.61
C VAL A 74 3.54 -6.03 -3.70
N GLN A 75 3.40 -5.64 -4.97
CA GLN A 75 3.44 -6.59 -6.08
C GLN A 75 4.78 -7.33 -6.20
N ARG A 76 5.90 -6.62 -6.00
CA ARG A 76 7.23 -7.20 -6.09
C ARG A 76 7.53 -8.20 -4.96
N HIS A 77 6.89 -8.00 -3.80
CA HIS A 77 7.16 -8.76 -2.57
C HIS A 77 5.93 -9.56 -2.09
N LYS A 78 4.98 -9.88 -2.99
CA LYS A 78 3.68 -10.50 -2.64
C LYS A 78 3.83 -11.74 -1.74
N GLU A 79 4.68 -12.69 -2.13
CA GLU A 79 4.94 -13.92 -1.37
C GLU A 79 5.56 -13.65 0.02
N GLU A 80 6.49 -12.69 0.12
CA GLU A 80 7.14 -12.32 1.38
C GLU A 80 6.14 -11.64 2.34
N ILE A 81 5.21 -10.86 1.79
CA ILE A 81 4.16 -10.17 2.53
C ILE A 81 3.09 -11.15 3.02
N GLU A 82 2.67 -12.09 2.17
CA GLU A 82 1.75 -13.17 2.54
C GLU A 82 2.33 -13.99 3.69
N LEU A 83 3.58 -14.45 3.56
CA LEU A 83 4.27 -15.19 4.61
C LEU A 83 4.37 -14.38 5.92
N PHE A 84 4.76 -13.10 5.83
CA PHE A 84 4.79 -12.22 6.99
C PHE A 84 3.42 -12.07 7.65
N CYS A 85 2.34 -11.95 6.86
CA CYS A 85 0.98 -11.84 7.39
C CYS A 85 0.51 -13.12 8.07
N GLU A 86 0.85 -14.29 7.52
CA GLU A 86 0.53 -15.59 8.11
C GLU A 86 1.28 -15.82 9.43
N GLU A 87 2.60 -15.54 9.45
CA GLU A 87 3.45 -15.65 10.64
C GLU A 87 3.02 -14.67 11.74
N TYR A 88 2.70 -13.42 11.37
CA TYR A 88 2.34 -12.38 12.34
C TYR A 88 0.96 -12.59 12.97
N ASN A 89 0.00 -13.14 12.22
CA ASN A 89 -1.36 -13.38 12.72
C ASN A 89 -1.57 -14.77 13.35
N ASN A 90 -0.50 -15.59 13.49
CA ASN A 90 -0.60 -17.00 13.89
C ASN A 90 -1.61 -17.79 13.04
N LEU A 91 -1.71 -17.45 11.74
CA LEU A 91 -2.61 -18.14 10.80
C LEU A 91 -1.93 -19.37 10.15
N GLY A 92 -0.64 -19.58 10.40
CA GLY A 92 0.08 -20.80 10.01
C GLY A 92 -0.30 -22.00 10.90
N CYS A 93 -0.50 -23.16 10.27
CA CYS A 93 -0.65 -24.46 10.93
C CYS A 93 0.56 -24.85 11.80
#